data_AF-A0A7W0ZRF2-F1
#
_entry.id   AF-A0A7W0ZRF2-F1
#
_cell.length_a   1.000
_cell.length_b   1.000
_cell.length_c   1.000
_cell.angle_alpha   90.00
_cell.angle_beta   90.00
_cell.angle_gamma   90.00
#
_symmetry.space_group_name_H-M   'P 1'
#
loop_
_entity.id
_entity.type
_entity.pdbx_description
1 polymer ?
#
loop_
_entity_poly.entity_id
_entity_poly.type
_entity_poly.pdbx_seq_one_letter_code
_entity_poly.pdbx_strand_id
1 'polypeptide(L)'
;MDAVSDPQSAYRAYGPALVRKAERMLRNREDATDVVHALFVDLIPRWTNDVDLPYLYRAITNRCLNVVRDRGTQARLLEREQQSAAPIARVKLEDQVVGVGLIAALVDRLDQGHLEVLVARFV
;
A
#
# COMPACT_ATOMS: atom_id res chain seq x y z
N MET A 1 -5.50 -38.47 8.20
CA MET A 1 -5.50 -37.01 8.00
C MET A 1 -4.63 -36.82 6.78
N ASP A 2 -5.28 -36.76 5.62
CA ASP A 2 -4.65 -37.19 4.38
C ASP A 2 -3.72 -36.09 3.86
N ALA A 3 -2.43 -36.30 4.07
CA ALA A 3 -1.36 -35.55 3.45
C ALA A 3 -1.59 -35.52 1.93
N VAL A 4 -1.76 -34.32 1.37
CA VAL A 4 -1.99 -34.19 -0.07
C VAL A 4 -0.64 -34.06 -0.76
N SER A 5 -0.38 -34.97 -1.70
CA SER A 5 0.94 -35.12 -2.33
C SER A 5 1.32 -33.97 -3.28
N ASP A 6 0.38 -33.09 -3.66
CA ASP A 6 0.60 -32.06 -4.69
C ASP A 6 -0.25 -30.79 -4.42
N PRO A 7 0.28 -29.58 -4.68
CA PRO A 7 -0.44 -28.32 -4.44
C PRO A 7 -1.77 -28.21 -5.16
N GLN A 8 -1.89 -28.72 -6.40
CA GLN A 8 -3.12 -28.64 -7.18
C GLN A 8 -4.23 -29.47 -6.54
N SER A 9 -3.88 -30.67 -6.07
CA SER A 9 -4.81 -31.55 -5.36
C SER A 9 -5.27 -30.90 -4.04
N ALA A 10 -4.35 -30.25 -3.31
CA ALA A 10 -4.69 -29.56 -2.06
C ALA A 10 -5.58 -28.34 -2.31
N TYR A 11 -5.30 -27.58 -3.37
CA TYR A 11 -6.14 -26.46 -3.78
C TYR A 11 -7.55 -26.90 -4.15
N ARG A 12 -7.69 -28.00 -4.92
CA ARG A 12 -9.01 -28.56 -5.27
C ARG A 12 -9.78 -29.05 -4.05
N ALA A 13 -9.09 -29.71 -3.11
CA ALA A 13 -9.71 -30.25 -1.90
C ALA A 13 -10.11 -29.16 -0.90
N TYR A 14 -9.22 -28.20 -0.65
CA TYR A 14 -9.35 -27.28 0.48
C TYR A 14 -9.59 -25.82 0.08
N GLY A 15 -9.28 -25.43 -1.16
CA GLY A 15 -9.44 -24.07 -1.67
C GLY A 15 -10.82 -23.47 -1.39
N PRO A 16 -11.94 -24.13 -1.72
CA PRO A 16 -13.27 -23.60 -1.44
C PRO A 16 -13.54 -23.35 0.06
N ALA A 17 -13.01 -24.20 0.95
CA ALA A 17 -13.15 -24.03 2.39
C ALA A 17 -12.29 -22.88 2.93
N LEU A 18 -11.07 -22.74 2.41
CA LEU A 18 -10.16 -21.65 2.73
C LEU A 18 -10.74 -20.30 2.28
N VAL A 19 -11.33 -20.22 1.08
CA VAL A 19 -11.99 -19.00 0.59
C VAL A 19 -13.15 -18.61 1.50
N ARG A 20 -14.05 -19.55 1.85
CA ARG A 20 -15.15 -19.28 2.79
C ARG A 20 -14.66 -18.77 4.15
N LYS A 21 -13.55 -19.32 4.65
CA LYS A 21 -12.94 -18.89 5.91
C LYS A 21 -12.36 -17.47 5.79
N ALA A 22 -11.62 -17.19 4.73
CA ALA A 22 -11.04 -15.88 4.45
C ALA A 22 -12.13 -14.82 4.23
N GLU A 23 -13.21 -15.15 3.52
CA GLU A 23 -14.36 -14.28 3.28
C GLU A 23 -15.03 -13.85 4.59
N ARG A 24 -15.18 -14.77 5.56
CA ARG A 24 -15.68 -14.43 6.91
C ARG A 24 -14.78 -13.44 7.66
N MET A 25 -13.47 -13.46 7.41
CA MET A 25 -12.51 -12.57 8.06
C MET A 25 -12.40 -11.21 7.35
N LEU A 26 -12.38 -11.20 6.02
CA LEU A 26 -12.13 -10.02 5.20
C LEU A 26 -13.40 -9.29 4.78
N ARG A 27 -14.57 -9.95 4.86
CA ARG A 27 -15.89 -9.46 4.40
C ARG A 27 -15.90 -9.00 2.94
N ASN A 28 -14.96 -9.50 2.15
CA ASN A 28 -14.87 -9.31 0.71
C ASN A 28 -14.41 -10.63 0.09
N ARG A 29 -15.19 -11.13 -0.86
CA ARG A 29 -14.91 -12.40 -1.53
C ARG A 29 -13.73 -12.33 -2.49
N GLU A 30 -13.54 -11.21 -3.17
CA GLU A 30 -12.43 -11.00 -4.10
C GLU A 30 -11.10 -11.06 -3.34
N ASP A 31 -10.97 -10.28 -2.27
CA ASP A 31 -9.79 -10.32 -1.41
C ASP A 31 -9.57 -11.71 -0.77
N ALA A 32 -10.65 -12.42 -0.43
CA ALA A 32 -10.56 -13.76 0.12
C ALA A 32 -9.99 -14.76 -0.92
N THR A 33 -10.41 -14.65 -2.17
CA THR A 33 -9.88 -15.44 -3.27
C THR A 33 -8.41 -15.12 -3.52
N ASP A 34 -8.05 -13.84 -3.58
CA ASP A 34 -6.67 -13.40 -3.80
C ASP A 34 -5.72 -13.88 -2.71
N VAL A 35 -6.14 -13.79 -1.44
CA VAL A 35 -5.32 -14.25 -0.31
C VAL A 35 -5.11 -15.77 -0.34
N VAL A 36 -6.11 -16.54 -0.78
CA VAL A 36 -5.95 -17.99 -0.98
C VAL A 36 -5.02 -18.28 -2.16
N HIS A 37 -5.17 -17.57 -3.28
CA HIS A 37 -4.26 -17.74 -4.43
C HIS A 37 -2.82 -17.40 -4.05
N ALA A 38 -2.59 -16.26 -3.40
CA ALA A 38 -1.27 -15.86 -2.92
C ALA A 38 -0.67 -16.91 -1.96
N LEU A 39 -1.49 -17.51 -1.09
CA LEU A 39 -1.03 -18.61 -0.24
C LEU A 39 -0.50 -19.79 -1.07
N PHE A 40 -1.24 -20.23 -2.09
CA PHE A 40 -0.82 -21.37 -2.92
C PHE A 40 0.34 -21.02 -3.84
N VAL A 41 0.38 -19.82 -4.43
CA VAL A 41 1.54 -19.31 -5.20
C VAL A 41 2.81 -19.39 -4.36
N ASP A 42 2.73 -18.95 -3.10
CA ASP A 42 3.86 -18.99 -2.20
C ASP A 42 4.20 -20.40 -1.71
N LEU A 43 3.28 -21.36 -1.76
CA LEU A 43 3.50 -22.74 -1.30
C LEU A 43 4.06 -23.63 -2.40
N ILE A 44 3.68 -23.44 -3.67
CA ILE A 44 4.14 -24.23 -4.82
C ILE A 44 5.67 -24.43 -4.84
N PRO A 45 6.52 -23.39 -4.74
CA PRO A 45 7.97 -23.56 -4.85
C PRO A 45 8.62 -24.29 -3.66
N ARG A 46 7.89 -24.45 -2.55
CA ARG A 46 8.38 -25.07 -1.29
C ARG A 46 7.46 -26.19 -0.82
N TRP A 47 6.71 -26.79 -1.75
CA TRP A 47 5.73 -27.80 -1.42
C TRP A 47 6.41 -28.99 -0.76
N THR A 48 5.80 -29.48 0.32
CA THR A 48 6.19 -30.70 1.00
C THR A 48 4.95 -31.55 1.22
N ASN A 49 5.11 -32.86 1.29
CA ASN A 49 4.00 -33.79 1.53
C ASN A 49 3.38 -33.63 2.94
N ASP A 50 3.97 -32.82 3.82
CA ASP A 50 3.49 -32.55 5.17
C ASP A 50 2.52 -31.36 5.26
N VAL A 51 2.07 -30.80 4.13
CA VAL A 51 1.07 -29.72 4.14
C VAL A 51 -0.31 -30.30 4.45
N ASP A 52 -0.83 -29.99 5.64
CA ASP A 52 -2.13 -30.41 6.12
C ASP A 52 -3.15 -29.26 6.23
N LEU A 53 -4.42 -29.61 6.48
CA LEU A 53 -5.51 -28.63 6.58
C LEU A 53 -5.34 -27.63 7.73
N PRO A 54 -4.95 -28.01 8.96
CA PRO A 54 -4.61 -27.11 10.06
C PRO A 54 -3.52 -26.10 9.70
N TYR A 55 -2.45 -26.55 9.03
CA TYR A 55 -1.41 -25.67 8.54
C TYR A 55 -1.98 -24.61 7.60
N LEU A 56 -2.77 -25.03 6.60
CA LEU A 56 -3.42 -24.12 5.65
C LEU A 56 -4.38 -23.15 6.35
N TYR A 57 -5.12 -23.62 7.35
CA TYR A 57 -6.03 -22.79 8.15
C TYR A 57 -5.29 -21.75 8.99
N ARG A 58 -4.13 -22.12 9.56
CA ARG A 58 -3.27 -21.18 10.28
C ARG A 58 -2.65 -20.16 9.31
N ALA A 59 -2.11 -20.62 8.20
CA ALA A 59 -1.48 -19.78 7.20
C ALA A 59 -2.45 -18.76 6.61
N ILE A 60 -3.68 -19.18 6.26
CA ILE A 60 -4.69 -18.26 5.73
C ILE A 60 -5.14 -17.25 6.79
N THR A 61 -5.30 -17.68 8.05
CA THR A 61 -5.68 -16.78 9.16
C THR A 61 -4.65 -15.68 9.33
N ASN A 62 -3.36 -16.04 9.36
CA ASN A 62 -2.27 -15.07 9.50
C ASN A 62 -2.24 -14.07 8.35
N ARG A 63 -2.42 -14.53 7.11
CA ARG A 63 -2.49 -13.65 5.94
C ARG A 63 -3.69 -12.70 6.01
N CYS A 64 -4.88 -13.18 6.35
CA CYS A 64 -6.05 -12.32 6.52
C CYS A 64 -5.85 -11.27 7.61
N LEU A 65 -5.20 -11.62 8.73
CA LEU A 65 -4.88 -10.65 9.78
C LEU A 65 -3.90 -9.57 9.31
N ASN A 66 -2.92 -9.92 8.47
CA ASN A 66 -2.03 -8.95 7.86
C ASN A 66 -2.81 -7.99 6.97
N VAL A 67 -3.69 -8.49 6.10
CA VAL A 67 -4.56 -7.65 5.25
C VAL A 67 -5.41 -6.68 6.09
N VAL A 68 -6.03 -7.15 7.18
CA VAL A 68 -6.81 -6.29 8.08
C VAL A 68 -5.93 -5.21 8.72
N ARG A 69 -4.71 -5.56 9.15
CA ARG A 69 -3.77 -4.62 9.75
C ARG A 69 -3.29 -3.58 8.74
N ASP A 70 -3.02 -3.99 7.51
CA ASP A 70 -2.54 -3.12 6.45
C ASP A 70 -3.62 -2.11 6.04
N ARG A 71 -4.87 -2.55 5.92
CA ARG A 71 -6.03 -1.66 5.71
C ARG A 71 -6.18 -0.63 6.82
N GLY A 72 -6.09 -1.07 8.08
CA GLY A 72 -6.16 -0.15 9.22
C GLY A 72 -5.00 0.85 9.25
N THR A 73 -3.80 0.39 8.86
CA THR A 73 -2.61 1.25 8.77
C THR A 73 -2.77 2.27 7.65
N GLN A 74 -3.18 1.86 6.47
CA GLN A 74 -3.45 2.73 5.33
C GLN A 74 -4.52 3.77 5.67
N ALA A 75 -5.64 3.36 6.26
CA ALA A 75 -6.71 4.27 6.67
C ALA A 75 -6.20 5.33 7.66
N ARG A 76 -5.42 4.92 8.67
CA ARG A 76 -4.82 5.84 9.66
C ARG A 76 -3.81 6.81 9.04
N LEU A 77 -3.01 6.34 8.07
CA LEU A 77 -2.06 7.21 7.36
C LEU A 77 -2.79 8.23 6.49
N LEU A 78 -3.81 7.80 5.75
CA LEU A 78 -4.65 8.70 4.94
C LEU A 78 -5.37 9.74 5.80
N GLU A 79 -5.89 9.34 6.96
CA GLU A 79 -6.50 10.28 7.92
C GLU A 79 -5.50 11.33 8.44
N ARG A 80 -4.27 10.90 8.78
CA ARG A 80 -3.19 11.82 9.19
C ARG A 80 -2.77 12.76 8.07
N GLU A 81 -2.68 12.28 6.83
CA GLU A 81 -2.38 13.11 5.68
C GLU A 81 -3.49 14.14 5.44
N GLN A 82 -4.77 13.74 5.53
CA GLN A 82 -5.90 14.66 5.42
C GLN A 82 -5.88 15.74 6.53
N GLN A 83 -5.51 15.38 7.75
CA GLN A 83 -5.36 16.33 8.87
C GLN A 83 -4.14 17.25 8.72
N SER A 84 -3.04 16.75 8.15
CA SER A 84 -1.80 17.51 7.93
C SER A 84 -1.82 18.31 6.62
N ALA A 85 -2.74 17.98 5.72
CA ALA A 85 -3.04 18.74 4.54
C ALA A 85 -3.80 20.02 4.93
N ALA A 86 -3.07 20.98 5.54
CA ALA A 86 -3.29 22.36 5.11
C ALA A 86 -3.22 22.33 3.58
N PRO A 87 -4.18 22.93 2.86
CA PRO A 87 -4.07 22.97 1.41
C PRO A 87 -2.70 23.57 1.14
N ILE A 88 -1.80 22.78 0.56
CA ILE A 88 -0.69 23.34 -0.17
C ILE A 88 -1.41 24.16 -1.21
N ALA A 89 -1.56 25.46 -0.94
CA ALA A 89 -2.12 26.38 -1.88
C ALA A 89 -1.24 26.19 -3.11
N ARG A 90 -1.76 25.46 -4.10
CA ARG A 90 -1.22 25.53 -5.45
C ARG A 90 -1.43 27.00 -5.78
N VAL A 91 -0.37 27.79 -5.60
CA VAL A 91 -0.33 29.14 -6.12
C VAL A 91 -0.50 28.95 -7.61
N LYS A 92 -1.72 29.17 -8.06
CA LYS A 92 -2.09 29.25 -9.45
C LYS A 92 -1.35 30.48 -9.94
N LEU A 93 -0.19 30.27 -10.58
CA LEU A 93 0.59 31.32 -11.23
C LEU A 93 -0.14 31.70 -12.53
N GLU A 94 -1.38 32.15 -12.40
CA GLU A 94 -2.17 32.68 -13.50
C GLU A 94 -2.10 34.20 -13.35
N ASP A 95 -1.29 34.80 -14.23
CA ASP A 95 -1.27 36.22 -14.60
C ASP A 95 -1.28 37.26 -13.46
N GLN A 96 -0.36 37.14 -12.50
CA GLN A 96 0.12 38.33 -11.80
C GLN A 96 1.34 38.87 -12.53
N VAL A 97 1.19 40.05 -13.13
CA VAL A 97 2.33 40.93 -13.45
C VAL A 97 2.96 41.32 -12.12
N VAL A 98 3.98 40.56 -11.70
CA VAL A 98 4.78 40.90 -10.54
C VAL A 98 5.66 42.09 -10.94
N GLY A 99 5.40 43.25 -10.35
CA GLY A 99 6.21 44.43 -10.60
C GLY A 99 7.67 44.19 -10.21
N VAL A 100 8.61 44.59 -11.06
CA VAL A 100 10.06 44.44 -10.85
C VAL A 100 10.51 45.00 -9.50
N GLY A 101 9.86 46.06 -9.01
CA GLY A 101 10.15 46.63 -7.69
C GLY A 101 9.87 45.69 -6.52
N LEU A 102 8.83 44.85 -6.59
CA LEU A 102 8.54 43.86 -5.55
C LEU A 102 9.58 42.73 -5.58
N ILE A 103 10.00 42.31 -6.77
CA ILE A 103 11.06 41.30 -6.93
C ILE A 103 12.37 41.82 -6.35
N ALA A 104 12.75 43.06 -6.68
CA ALA A 104 13.95 43.69 -6.14
C ALA A 104 13.93 43.76 -4.60
N ALA A 105 12.83 44.21 -4.01
CA ALA A 105 12.69 44.30 -2.55
C ALA A 105 12.73 42.93 -1.84
N LEU A 106 12.31 41.85 -2.51
CA LEU A 106 12.39 40.49 -1.98
C LEU A 106 13.81 39.91 -2.15
N VAL A 107 14.48 40.21 -3.26
CA VAL A 107 15.88 39.82 -3.50
C VAL A 107 16.82 40.48 -2.50
N ASP A 108 16.58 41.74 -2.13
CA ASP A 108 17.36 42.45 -1.11
C ASP A 108 17.31 41.81 0.29
N ARG A 109 16.38 40.88 0.51
CA ARG A 109 16.24 40.12 1.77
C ARG A 109 16.88 38.74 1.74
N LEU A 110 17.39 38.30 0.59
CA LEU A 110 18.09 37.03 0.45
C LEU A 110 19.56 37.20 0.80
N ASP A 111 20.17 36.15 1.35
CA ASP A 111 21.62 36.10 1.45
C ASP A 111 22.25 35.84 0.08
N GLN A 112 23.57 36.04 0.02
CA GLN A 112 24.32 35.93 -1.22
C GLN A 112 24.26 34.53 -1.86
N GLY A 113 24.23 33.47 -1.04
CA GLY A 113 24.18 32.09 -1.55
C GLY A 113 22.84 31.78 -2.23
N HIS A 114 21.73 32.26 -1.67
CA HIS A 114 20.42 32.09 -2.29
C HIS A 114 20.24 32.94 -3.55
N LEU A 115 20.86 34.13 -3.58
CA LEU A 115 20.83 35.01 -4.76
C LEU A 115 21.57 34.38 -5.95
N GLU A 116 22.74 33.78 -5.73
CA GLU A 116 23.52 33.10 -6.77
C GLU A 116 22.73 31.96 -7.43
N VAL A 117 22.04 31.14 -6.63
CA VAL A 117 21.19 30.05 -7.15
C VAL A 117 20.02 30.59 -7.97
N LEU A 118 19.41 31.69 -7.53
CA LEU A 118 18.28 32.31 -8.22
C LEU A 118 18.69 32.85 -9.59
N VAL A 119 19.83 33.55 -9.68
CA VAL A 119 20.35 34.07 -10.95
C VAL A 119 20.70 32.92 -11.89
N ALA A 120 21.48 31.93 -11.43
CA ALA A 120 21.93 30.83 -12.28
C ALA A 120 20.79 29.97 -12.86
N ARG A 121 19.62 29.97 -12.20
CA ARG A 121 18.47 29.14 -12.60
C ARG A 121 17.48 29.88 -13.50
N PHE A 122 17.37 31.19 -13.38
CA PHE A 122 16.25 31.96 -13.96
C PHE A 122 16.67 33.15 -14.83
N VAL A 123 17.96 33.52 -14.86
CA VAL A 123 18.54 34.58 -15.71
C VAL A 123 19.58 33.97 -16.62
#